data_AF-A0A819A7Y6-F1
#
_entry.id   AF-A0A819A7Y6-F1
#
_cell.length_a   1.000
_cell.length_b   1.000
_cell.length_c   1.000
_cell.angle_alpha   90.00
_cell.angle_beta   90.00
_cell.angle_gamma   90.00
#
_symmetry.space_group_name_H-M   'P 1'
#
loop_
_entity.id
_entity.type
_entity.pdbx_description
1 polymer ?
#
loop_
_entity_poly.entity_id
_entity_poly.type
_entity_poly.pdbx_seq_one_letter_code
_entity_poly.pdbx_strand_id
1 'polypeptide(L)'
;MMLGAVKNKNTVYEVGKAIGLQCKRMSVHINYAPVVDVNNNPANPVINDRSFGEDKNKVSNYALEYTKGLQDVGIMACAKHFPGHGDVAVDSHLDLPVINKSMTDLNNLELYPFKQQIKNNVGCIMTAHLSVPAIDTTSHLPTSLSKKTVTGLLKNKLGFKGLIITDGLEMKGVTKYFASGEVSAKAIIAGNDLLCLPEQPRTWRPY
;
A
#
# COMPACT_ATOMS: atom_id res chain seq x y z
N MET A 1 -11.15 -0.38 11.06
CA MET A 1 -11.25 -0.70 12.50
C MET A 1 -12.59 -1.32 12.82
N MET A 2 -13.70 -0.80 12.26
CA MET A 2 -15.04 -1.39 12.43
C MET A 2 -15.12 -2.86 11.97
N LEU A 3 -14.64 -3.19 10.77
CA LEU A 3 -14.56 -4.60 10.31
C LEU A 3 -13.62 -5.44 11.16
N GLY A 4 -12.59 -4.82 11.77
CA GLY A 4 -11.73 -5.47 12.74
C GLY A 4 -12.44 -5.80 14.05
N ALA A 5 -13.47 -5.06 14.46
CA ALA A 5 -14.21 -5.33 15.69
C ALA A 5 -15.18 -6.52 15.57
N VAL A 6 -15.51 -6.95 14.35
CA VAL A 6 -16.36 -8.11 14.10
C VAL A 6 -15.66 -9.38 14.60
N LYS A 7 -16.42 -10.32 15.18
CA LYS A 7 -15.85 -11.59 15.69
C LYS A 7 -15.59 -12.62 14.58
N ASN A 8 -16.50 -12.67 13.59
CA ASN A 8 -16.44 -13.62 12.50
C ASN A 8 -15.75 -13.00 11.28
N LYS A 9 -14.55 -13.49 10.95
CA LYS A 9 -13.81 -13.04 9.76
C LYS A 9 -14.55 -13.30 8.44
N ASN A 10 -15.47 -14.28 8.39
CA ASN A 10 -16.27 -14.54 7.20
C ASN A 10 -17.15 -13.34 6.83
N THR A 11 -17.57 -12.53 7.81
CA THR A 11 -18.27 -11.26 7.52
C THR A 11 -17.42 -10.33 6.66
N VAL A 12 -16.10 -10.33 6.83
CA VAL A 12 -15.18 -9.51 6.03
C VAL A 12 -15.08 -10.01 4.59
N TYR A 13 -15.12 -11.33 4.39
CA TYR A 13 -15.21 -11.93 3.06
C TYR A 13 -16.49 -11.49 2.34
N GLU A 14 -17.64 -11.61 3.00
CA GLU A 14 -18.93 -11.20 2.42
C GLU A 14 -18.97 -9.71 2.08
N VAL A 15 -18.38 -8.86 2.93
CA VAL A 15 -18.24 -7.42 2.64
C VAL A 15 -17.34 -7.19 1.42
N GLY A 16 -16.18 -7.82 1.35
CA GLY A 16 -15.28 -7.73 0.20
C GLY A 16 -15.96 -8.17 -1.10
N LYS A 17 -16.70 -9.28 -1.06
CA LYS A 17 -17.48 -9.82 -2.18
C LYS A 17 -18.60 -8.88 -2.61
N ALA A 18 -19.37 -8.35 -1.67
CA ALA A 18 -20.44 -7.39 -1.96
C ALA A 18 -19.90 -6.13 -2.63
N ILE A 19 -18.79 -5.58 -2.12
CA ILE A 19 -18.11 -4.43 -2.73
C ILE A 19 -17.60 -4.78 -4.14
N GLY A 20 -16.99 -5.96 -4.30
CA GLY A 20 -16.50 -6.41 -5.61
C GLY A 20 -17.63 -6.53 -6.66
N LEU A 21 -18.81 -7.01 -6.26
CA LEU A 21 -19.98 -7.04 -7.14
C LEU A 21 -20.43 -5.63 -7.55
N GLN A 22 -20.37 -4.65 -6.66
CA GLN A 22 -20.68 -3.25 -7.02
C GLN A 22 -19.61 -2.67 -7.96
N CYS A 23 -18.32 -2.91 -7.71
CA CYS A 23 -17.24 -2.54 -8.62
C CYS A 23 -17.51 -3.08 -10.04
N LYS A 24 -17.86 -4.36 -10.15
CA LYS A 24 -18.16 -5.01 -11.44
C LYS A 24 -19.33 -4.37 -12.16
N ARG A 25 -20.40 -3.99 -11.44
CA ARG A 25 -21.54 -3.25 -12.01
C ARG A 25 -21.15 -1.87 -12.56
N MET A 26 -20.13 -1.25 -11.99
CA MET A 26 -19.59 0.04 -12.43
C MET A 26 -18.44 -0.10 -13.44
N SER A 27 -18.14 -1.31 -13.92
CA SER A 27 -16.99 -1.60 -14.80
C SER A 27 -15.63 -1.24 -14.20
N VAL A 28 -15.52 -1.23 -12.87
CA VAL A 28 -14.25 -1.10 -12.14
C VAL A 28 -13.60 -2.48 -12.08
N HIS A 29 -12.31 -2.57 -12.42
CA HIS A 29 -11.56 -3.84 -12.48
C HIS A 29 -10.57 -4.03 -11.32
N ILE A 30 -10.10 -2.93 -10.72
CA ILE A 30 -9.14 -2.93 -9.62
C ILE A 30 -9.75 -2.10 -8.49
N ASN A 31 -9.76 -2.67 -7.28
CA ASN A 31 -10.10 -1.92 -6.08
C ASN A 31 -8.83 -1.74 -5.26
N TYR A 32 -8.48 -0.48 -4.94
CA TYR A 32 -7.34 -0.14 -4.08
C TYR A 32 -7.61 -0.46 -2.60
N ALA A 33 -7.85 -1.74 -2.32
CA ALA A 33 -8.13 -2.32 -1.02
C ALA A 33 -7.71 -3.81 -1.01
N PRO A 34 -7.37 -4.38 0.16
CA PRO A 34 -7.52 -3.82 1.49
C PRO A 34 -6.31 -3.00 1.98
N VAL A 35 -6.56 -2.12 2.96
CA VAL A 35 -5.49 -1.61 3.83
C VAL A 35 -5.02 -2.76 4.73
N VAL A 36 -3.72 -3.03 4.71
CA VAL A 36 -3.07 -4.10 5.49
C VAL A 36 -2.07 -3.55 6.51
N ASP A 37 -2.03 -2.23 6.67
CA ASP A 37 -1.22 -1.57 7.68
C ASP A 37 -1.69 -1.94 9.09
N VAL A 38 -0.75 -2.26 9.98
CA VAL A 38 -1.03 -2.57 11.39
C VAL A 38 -1.03 -1.27 12.19
N ASN A 39 -2.19 -0.85 12.72
CA ASN A 39 -2.32 0.43 13.41
C ASN A 39 -1.85 0.33 14.86
N ASN A 40 -0.54 0.23 15.06
CA ASN A 40 0.14 0.15 16.36
C ASN A 40 0.48 1.52 16.97
N ASN A 41 0.23 2.61 16.23
CA ASN A 41 0.42 3.97 16.71
C ASN A 41 -0.94 4.67 16.84
N PRO A 42 -1.44 4.93 18.06
CA PRO A 42 -2.74 5.56 18.25
C PRO A 42 -2.78 7.02 17.78
N ALA A 43 -1.63 7.66 17.61
CA ALA A 43 -1.52 9.02 17.08
C ALA A 43 -1.41 9.07 15.55
N ASN A 44 -1.49 7.93 14.85
CA ASN A 44 -1.43 7.89 13.39
C ASN A 44 -2.66 8.60 12.78
N PRO A 45 -2.48 9.72 12.05
CA PRO A 45 -3.60 10.51 11.55
C PRO A 45 -4.19 9.93 10.25
N VAL A 46 -3.50 9.01 9.57
CA VAL A 46 -3.81 8.58 8.20
C VAL A 46 -4.41 7.17 8.14
N ILE A 47 -3.93 6.24 8.98
CA ILE A 47 -4.37 4.84 8.95
C ILE A 47 -5.52 4.59 9.92
N ASN A 48 -5.35 4.84 11.22
CA ASN A 48 -6.36 4.77 12.28
C ASN A 48 -7.52 3.79 11.99
N ASP A 49 -8.70 4.31 11.65
CA ASP A 49 -9.94 3.56 11.45
C ASP A 49 -10.02 2.79 10.12
N ARG A 50 -9.05 2.96 9.22
CA ARG A 50 -8.91 2.21 7.96
C ARG A 50 -8.24 0.85 8.17
N SER A 51 -7.40 0.70 9.20
CA SER A 51 -6.77 -0.59 9.52
C SER A 51 -7.76 -1.55 10.17
N PHE A 52 -7.57 -2.87 10.03
CA PHE A 52 -8.32 -3.86 10.78
C PHE A 52 -7.92 -3.97 12.26
N GLY A 53 -6.86 -3.27 12.70
CA GLY A 53 -6.49 -3.17 14.11
C GLY A 53 -4.98 -3.12 14.36
N GLU A 54 -4.60 -3.38 15.60
CA GLU A 54 -3.22 -3.32 16.10
C GLU A 54 -2.49 -4.67 16.12
N ASP A 55 -3.21 -5.79 16.03
CA ASP A 55 -2.61 -7.13 15.96
C ASP A 55 -2.37 -7.57 14.52
N LYS A 56 -1.12 -7.88 14.19
CA LYS A 56 -0.72 -8.30 12.84
C LYS A 56 -1.44 -9.54 12.35
N ASN A 57 -1.75 -10.51 13.22
CA ASN A 57 -2.38 -11.75 12.81
C ASN A 57 -3.84 -11.49 12.42
N LYS A 58 -4.54 -10.70 13.22
CA LYS A 58 -5.88 -10.23 12.96
C LYS A 58 -5.95 -9.40 11.68
N VAL A 59 -5.07 -8.42 11.53
CA VAL A 59 -4.99 -7.59 10.30
C VAL A 59 -4.76 -8.47 9.08
N SER A 60 -3.82 -9.41 9.15
CA SER A 60 -3.53 -10.33 8.04
C SER A 60 -4.73 -11.20 7.70
N ASN A 61 -5.34 -11.85 8.70
CA ASN A 61 -6.46 -12.75 8.48
C ASN A 61 -7.67 -12.02 7.88
N TYR A 62 -7.98 -10.82 8.38
CA TYR A 62 -9.16 -10.07 7.94
C TYR A 62 -8.94 -9.48 6.55
N ALA A 63 -7.73 -8.95 6.29
CA ALA A 63 -7.36 -8.50 4.96
C ALA A 63 -7.38 -9.64 3.94
N LEU A 64 -6.97 -10.87 4.31
CA LEU A 64 -7.04 -12.02 3.41
C LEU A 64 -8.48 -12.36 3.00
N GLU A 65 -9.41 -12.36 3.94
CA GLU A 65 -10.83 -12.57 3.64
C GLU A 65 -11.37 -11.47 2.71
N TYR A 66 -11.00 -10.21 2.95
CA TYR A 66 -11.40 -9.09 2.09
C TYR A 66 -10.84 -9.23 0.65
N THR A 67 -9.54 -9.52 0.54
CA THR A 67 -8.85 -9.77 -0.74
C THR A 67 -9.54 -10.90 -1.50
N LYS A 68 -9.83 -12.02 -0.82
CA LYS A 68 -10.51 -13.16 -1.41
C LYS A 68 -11.90 -12.79 -1.91
N GLY A 69 -12.68 -12.04 -1.11
CA GLY A 69 -14.02 -11.59 -1.50
C GLY A 69 -14.02 -10.77 -2.80
N LEU A 70 -13.09 -9.83 -2.95
CA LEU A 70 -12.93 -9.05 -4.18
C LEU A 70 -12.53 -9.94 -5.38
N GLN A 71 -11.50 -10.77 -5.20
CA GLN A 71 -10.92 -11.56 -6.29
C GLN A 71 -11.86 -12.67 -6.77
N ASP A 72 -12.66 -13.28 -5.90
CA ASP A 72 -13.62 -14.33 -6.25
C ASP A 72 -14.70 -13.85 -7.24
N VAL A 73 -14.97 -12.54 -7.31
CA VAL A 73 -15.94 -11.95 -8.25
C VAL A 73 -15.27 -11.28 -9.47
N GLY A 74 -13.96 -11.40 -9.57
CA GLY A 74 -13.14 -10.91 -10.68
C GLY A 74 -12.64 -9.47 -10.51
N ILE A 75 -12.62 -8.94 -9.28
CA ILE A 75 -12.03 -7.63 -8.98
C ILE A 75 -10.64 -7.83 -8.39
N MET A 76 -9.63 -7.23 -9.01
CA MET A 76 -8.27 -7.29 -8.51
C MET A 76 -8.17 -6.50 -7.19
N ALA A 77 -7.75 -7.18 -6.12
CA ALA A 77 -7.44 -6.55 -4.85
C ALA A 77 -6.03 -5.97 -4.86
N CYS A 78 -5.82 -4.91 -4.08
CA CYS A 78 -4.56 -4.20 -3.97
C CYS A 78 -4.23 -3.95 -2.49
N ALA A 79 -3.29 -4.74 -1.96
CA ALA A 79 -2.84 -4.60 -0.58
C ALA A 79 -1.97 -3.34 -0.42
N LYS A 80 -2.25 -2.54 0.62
CA LYS A 80 -1.58 -1.24 0.82
C LYS A 80 -1.38 -0.87 2.30
N HIS A 81 -0.39 -0.05 2.66
CA HIS A 81 0.54 0.69 1.78
C HIS A 81 1.99 0.22 2.04
N PHE A 82 2.59 -0.50 1.09
CA PHE A 82 3.89 -1.15 1.27
C PHE A 82 5.03 -0.12 1.46
N PRO A 83 5.96 -0.30 2.42
CA PRO A 83 6.18 -1.48 3.27
C PRO A 83 5.39 -1.54 4.59
N GLY A 84 4.47 -0.60 4.84
CA GLY A 84 3.62 -0.54 6.03
C GLY A 84 3.59 0.88 6.61
N HIS A 85 2.42 1.52 6.59
CA HIS A 85 2.19 2.93 6.98
C HIS A 85 1.54 3.07 8.37
N GLY A 86 1.45 1.97 9.12
CA GLY A 86 0.71 1.90 10.38
C GLY A 86 1.36 2.60 11.56
N ASP A 87 2.68 2.82 11.51
CA ASP A 87 3.46 3.45 12.58
C ASP A 87 4.11 4.77 12.15
N VAL A 88 3.28 5.73 11.76
CA VAL A 88 3.74 7.09 11.48
C VAL A 88 2.97 8.10 12.33
N ALA A 89 3.66 9.14 12.79
CA ALA A 89 3.06 10.28 13.48
C ALA A 89 2.88 11.51 12.56
N VAL A 90 3.42 11.45 11.34
CA VAL A 90 3.38 12.53 10.34
C VAL A 90 2.54 12.08 9.15
N ASP A 91 1.69 12.96 8.65
CA ASP A 91 0.87 12.71 7.47
C ASP A 91 1.71 12.87 6.18
N SER A 92 1.73 11.82 5.35
CA SER A 92 2.39 11.82 4.02
C SER A 92 1.84 12.86 3.04
N HIS A 93 0.64 13.38 3.27
CA HIS A 93 0.09 14.49 2.48
C HIS A 93 0.79 15.82 2.77
N LEU A 94 1.52 15.93 3.88
CA LEU A 94 2.15 17.18 4.35
C LEU A 94 3.68 17.12 4.29
N ASP A 95 4.29 16.00 4.69
CA ASP A 95 5.74 15.78 4.63
C ASP A 95 6.07 14.29 4.52
N LEU A 96 7.31 13.92 4.20
CA LEU A 96 7.70 12.52 4.05
C LEU A 96 7.79 11.81 5.41
N PRO A 97 6.86 10.88 5.76
CA PRO A 97 6.87 10.23 7.07
C PRO A 97 8.04 9.26 7.19
N VAL A 98 8.69 9.24 8.35
CA VAL A 98 9.86 8.41 8.61
C VAL A 98 9.51 7.24 9.51
N ILE A 99 9.88 6.02 9.12
CA ILE A 99 9.80 4.82 9.96
C ILE A 99 11.21 4.41 10.37
N ASN A 100 11.55 4.72 11.63
CA ASN A 100 12.86 4.40 12.23
C ASN A 100 12.80 3.05 12.98
N LYS A 101 12.66 1.97 12.21
CA LYS A 101 12.65 0.59 12.72
C LYS A 101 13.79 -0.23 12.15
N SER A 102 14.23 -1.25 12.88
CA SER A 102 15.15 -2.23 12.31
C SER A 102 14.46 -3.08 11.25
N MET A 103 15.22 -3.68 10.33
CA MET A 103 14.67 -4.61 9.36
C MET A 103 14.03 -5.84 10.04
N THR A 104 14.50 -6.23 11.23
CA THR A 104 13.92 -7.30 12.03
C THR A 104 12.52 -6.92 12.51
N ASP A 105 12.36 -5.71 13.05
CA ASP A 105 11.07 -5.21 13.53
C ASP A 105 10.07 -5.07 12.38
N LEU A 106 10.51 -4.47 11.25
CA LEU A 106 9.72 -4.38 10.02
C LEU A 106 9.26 -5.76 9.54
N ASN A 107 10.16 -6.76 9.56
CA ASN A 107 9.83 -8.13 9.18
C ASN A 107 8.80 -8.78 10.10
N ASN A 108 8.84 -8.43 11.39
CA ASN A 108 7.99 -8.99 12.43
C ASN A 108 6.61 -8.36 12.47
N LEU A 109 6.45 -7.11 12.05
CA LEU A 109 5.19 -6.37 12.18
C LEU A 109 4.67 -5.84 10.84
N GLU A 110 5.28 -4.81 10.27
CA GLU A 110 4.78 -4.10 9.08
C GLU A 110 4.71 -4.99 7.83
N LEU A 111 5.76 -5.78 7.57
CA LEU A 111 5.85 -6.64 6.39
C LEU A 111 5.05 -7.94 6.54
N TYR A 112 4.62 -8.28 7.75
CA TYR A 112 3.96 -9.55 8.01
C TYR A 112 2.64 -9.69 7.22
N PRO A 113 1.70 -8.73 7.24
CA PRO A 113 0.49 -8.79 6.41
C PRO A 113 0.78 -8.88 4.92
N PHE A 114 1.77 -8.14 4.39
CA PHE A 114 2.14 -8.23 2.98
C PHE A 114 2.65 -9.62 2.60
N LYS A 115 3.48 -10.26 3.43
CA LYS A 115 3.91 -11.65 3.21
C LYS A 115 2.73 -12.61 3.13
N GLN A 116 1.72 -12.43 3.98
CA GLN A 116 0.51 -13.25 3.94
C GLN A 116 -0.29 -13.01 2.66
N GLN A 117 -0.45 -11.75 2.23
CA GLN A 117 -1.14 -11.40 0.98
C GLN A 117 -0.43 -11.99 -0.25
N ILE A 118 0.90 -11.88 -0.32
CA ILE A 118 1.70 -12.45 -1.41
C ILE A 118 1.54 -13.98 -1.45
N LYS A 119 1.66 -14.66 -0.31
CA LYS A 119 1.48 -16.12 -0.20
C LYS A 119 0.09 -16.59 -0.67
N ASN A 120 -0.92 -15.72 -0.56
CA ASN A 120 -2.29 -16.01 -0.95
C ASN A 120 -2.70 -15.32 -2.27
N ASN A 121 -1.72 -14.98 -3.12
CA ASN A 121 -1.95 -14.51 -4.49
C ASN A 121 -2.80 -13.23 -4.58
N VAL A 122 -2.51 -12.22 -3.76
CA VAL A 122 -3.04 -10.87 -4.01
C VAL A 122 -2.59 -10.39 -5.39
N GLY A 123 -3.50 -9.79 -6.16
CA GLY A 123 -3.23 -9.39 -7.54
C GLY A 123 -2.35 -8.13 -7.65
N CYS A 124 -2.45 -7.22 -6.68
CA CYS A 124 -1.75 -5.94 -6.71
C CYS A 124 -1.22 -5.53 -5.32
N ILE A 125 -0.13 -4.77 -5.30
CA ILE A 125 0.40 -4.11 -4.09
C ILE A 125 0.66 -2.63 -4.41
N MET A 126 0.19 -1.74 -3.52
CA MET A 126 0.46 -0.31 -3.61
C MET A 126 1.65 0.07 -2.74
N THR A 127 2.61 0.80 -3.28
CA THR A 127 3.80 1.29 -2.56
C THR A 127 3.56 2.70 -2.00
N ALA A 128 3.80 2.88 -0.71
CA ALA A 128 3.66 4.13 0.01
C ALA A 128 4.79 5.13 -0.28
N HIS A 129 4.59 6.36 0.16
CA HIS A 129 5.60 7.42 0.20
C HIS A 129 6.13 7.58 1.63
N LEU A 130 7.09 6.73 2.00
CA LEU A 130 7.71 6.70 3.32
C LEU A 130 9.23 6.80 3.21
N SER A 131 9.90 7.35 4.22
CA SER A 131 11.34 7.21 4.43
C SER A 131 11.58 6.06 5.41
N VAL A 132 12.32 5.03 4.99
CA VAL A 132 12.59 3.84 5.81
C VAL A 132 14.08 3.51 5.75
N PRO A 133 14.90 4.11 6.65
CA PRO A 133 16.36 3.99 6.59
C PRO A 133 16.90 2.55 6.64
N ALA A 134 16.19 1.63 7.29
CA ALA A 134 16.55 0.22 7.33
C ALA A 134 16.44 -0.50 5.96
N ILE A 135 15.73 0.09 4.99
CA ILE A 135 15.63 -0.43 3.62
C ILE A 135 16.50 0.41 2.68
N ASP A 136 16.42 1.73 2.78
CA ASP A 136 17.19 2.66 1.96
C ASP A 136 17.56 3.91 2.76
N THR A 137 18.86 4.15 2.91
CA THR A 137 19.41 5.30 3.64
C THR A 137 19.49 6.58 2.80
N THR A 138 19.04 6.54 1.54
CA THR A 138 19.06 7.71 0.65
C THR A 138 18.12 8.79 1.18
N SER A 139 18.67 9.98 1.47
CA SER A 139 17.89 11.09 2.03
C SER A 139 16.76 11.53 1.09
N HIS A 140 15.61 11.85 1.67
CA HIS A 140 14.40 12.32 0.97
C HIS A 140 13.92 11.42 -0.18
N LEU A 141 14.30 10.14 -0.22
CA LEU A 141 13.83 9.19 -1.22
C LEU A 141 12.66 8.37 -0.68
N PRO A 142 11.43 8.57 -1.18
CA PRO A 142 10.27 7.78 -0.75
C PRO A 142 10.40 6.32 -1.18
N THR A 143 9.82 5.42 -0.39
CA THR A 143 9.81 3.97 -0.64
C THR A 143 9.28 3.59 -2.02
N SER A 144 8.28 4.30 -2.55
CA SER A 144 7.75 4.11 -3.91
C SER A 144 8.77 4.42 -5.02
N LEU A 145 9.76 5.27 -4.75
CA LEU A 145 10.80 5.69 -5.71
C LEU A 145 12.13 4.95 -5.48
N SER A 146 12.22 4.13 -4.43
CA SER A 146 13.43 3.36 -4.10
C SER A 146 13.45 2.02 -4.82
N LYS A 147 14.46 1.81 -5.67
CA LYS A 147 14.74 0.50 -6.29
C LYS A 147 15.05 -0.57 -5.24
N LYS A 148 15.65 -0.20 -4.09
CA LYS A 148 15.91 -1.15 -2.99
C LYS A 148 14.61 -1.64 -2.37
N THR A 149 13.62 -0.76 -2.24
CA THR A 149 12.30 -1.12 -1.71
C THR A 149 11.47 -1.91 -2.72
N VAL A 150 11.25 -1.37 -3.91
CA VAL A 150 10.31 -1.95 -4.89
C VAL A 150 10.91 -3.19 -5.56
N THR A 151 12.07 -3.06 -6.21
CA THR A 151 12.71 -4.21 -6.86
C THR A 151 13.41 -5.11 -5.84
N GLY A 152 14.24 -4.54 -4.96
CA GLY A 152 15.08 -5.32 -4.04
C GLY A 152 14.30 -6.09 -2.99
N LEU A 153 13.39 -5.42 -2.28
CA LEU A 153 12.62 -6.06 -1.21
C LEU A 153 11.34 -6.71 -1.75
N LEU A 154 10.46 -5.97 -2.41
CA LEU A 154 9.14 -6.48 -2.79
C LEU A 154 9.20 -7.53 -3.91
N LYS A 155 9.83 -7.23 -5.06
CA LYS A 155 9.93 -8.19 -6.18
C LYS A 155 10.90 -9.34 -5.87
N ASN A 156 12.11 -9.04 -5.40
CA ASN A 156 13.17 -10.05 -5.27
C ASN A 156 13.11 -10.83 -3.96
N LYS A 157 13.16 -10.16 -2.80
CA LYS A 157 13.20 -10.86 -1.49
C LYS A 157 11.86 -11.47 -1.09
N LEU A 158 10.75 -10.75 -1.30
CA LEU A 158 9.41 -11.24 -0.96
C LEU A 158 8.76 -12.02 -2.11
N GLY A 159 9.36 -11.99 -3.30
CA GLY A 159 8.93 -12.81 -4.43
C GLY A 159 7.60 -12.40 -5.07
N PHE A 160 7.14 -11.15 -4.87
CA PHE A 160 5.86 -10.71 -5.44
C PHE A 160 5.91 -10.67 -6.97
N LYS A 161 4.87 -11.23 -7.62
CA LYS A 161 4.76 -11.36 -9.08
C LYS A 161 3.54 -10.65 -9.69
N GLY A 162 2.70 -10.03 -8.86
CA GLY A 162 1.54 -9.25 -9.31
C GLY A 162 1.92 -7.84 -9.74
N LEU A 163 0.91 -6.98 -9.92
CA LEU A 163 1.10 -5.59 -10.32
C LEU A 163 1.52 -4.72 -9.13
N ILE A 164 2.53 -3.90 -9.31
CA ILE A 164 2.95 -2.88 -8.34
C ILE A 164 2.49 -1.52 -8.83
N ILE A 165 1.75 -0.82 -7.98
CA ILE A 165 1.27 0.53 -8.24
C ILE A 165 1.81 1.50 -7.19
N THR A 166 2.11 2.73 -7.58
CA THR A 166 2.43 3.78 -6.59
C THR A 166 1.20 4.21 -5.82
N ASP A 167 1.37 4.76 -4.61
CA ASP A 167 0.40 5.69 -4.06
C ASP A 167 0.35 6.98 -4.92
N GLY A 168 -0.55 7.91 -4.60
CA GLY A 168 -0.73 9.16 -5.36
C GLY A 168 0.56 9.97 -5.51
N LEU A 169 1.10 10.05 -6.73
CA LEU A 169 2.37 10.74 -7.01
C LEU A 169 2.27 12.26 -6.90
N GLU A 170 1.06 12.82 -6.88
CA GLU A 170 0.77 14.23 -6.64
C GLU A 170 0.96 14.65 -5.17
N MET A 171 1.13 13.68 -4.25
CA MET A 171 1.30 13.95 -2.82
C MET A 171 2.58 14.75 -2.52
N LYS A 172 2.46 15.75 -1.62
CA LYS A 172 3.56 16.68 -1.29
C LYS A 172 4.79 16.01 -0.68
N GLY A 173 4.62 14.89 0.01
CA GLY A 173 5.73 14.08 0.54
C GLY A 173 6.68 13.55 -0.55
N VAL A 174 6.25 13.58 -1.82
CA VAL A 174 7.07 13.20 -2.99
C VAL A 174 7.49 14.43 -3.78
N THR A 175 6.54 15.28 -4.18
CA THR A 175 6.79 16.36 -5.16
C THR A 175 7.69 17.48 -4.64
N LYS A 176 7.81 17.66 -3.32
CA LYS A 176 8.65 18.72 -2.70
C LYS A 176 10.16 18.56 -2.99
N TYR A 177 10.63 17.35 -3.25
CA TYR A 177 12.06 17.02 -3.33
C TYR A 177 12.57 16.72 -4.75
N PHE A 178 11.68 16.69 -5.75
CA PHE A 178 12.02 16.32 -7.12
C PHE A 178 11.48 17.33 -8.11
N ALA A 179 12.18 17.50 -9.23
CA ALA A 179 11.66 18.32 -10.31
C ALA A 179 10.44 17.63 -10.97
N SER A 180 9.57 18.44 -11.57
CA SER A 180 8.38 17.94 -12.27
C SER A 180 8.77 16.92 -13.35
N GLY A 181 8.04 15.81 -13.42
CA GLY A 181 8.31 14.69 -14.33
C GLY A 181 9.38 13.69 -13.86
N GLU A 182 10.28 14.04 -12.93
CA GLU A 182 11.28 13.09 -12.42
C GLU A 182 10.67 11.98 -11.57
N VAL A 183 9.62 12.30 -10.81
CA VAL A 183 8.93 11.38 -9.90
C VAL A 183 8.42 10.15 -10.64
N SER A 184 7.71 10.35 -11.75
CA SER A 184 7.18 9.28 -12.59
C SER A 184 8.31 8.40 -13.16
N ALA A 185 9.40 9.01 -13.64
CA ALA A 185 10.53 8.28 -14.17
C ALA A 185 11.21 7.41 -13.09
N LYS A 186 11.44 7.99 -11.91
CA LYS A 186 12.02 7.28 -10.75
C LYS A 186 11.13 6.14 -10.29
N ALA A 187 9.81 6.30 -10.27
CA ALA A 187 8.88 5.25 -9.89
C ALA A 187 8.96 4.03 -10.83
N ILE A 188 9.03 4.27 -12.14
CA ILE A 188 9.22 3.19 -13.14
C ILE A 188 10.59 2.53 -12.98
N ILE A 189 11.67 3.32 -12.82
CA ILE A 189 13.03 2.80 -12.60
C ILE A 189 13.13 1.98 -11.31
N ALA A 190 12.40 2.36 -10.25
CA ALA A 190 12.32 1.61 -9.00
C ALA A 190 11.68 0.22 -9.19
N GLY A 191 10.81 0.10 -10.20
CA GLY A 191 10.16 -1.13 -10.60
C GLY A 191 8.64 -1.14 -10.43
N ASN A 192 7.98 0.02 -10.29
CA ASN A 192 6.52 0.08 -10.32
C ASN A 192 6.02 -0.19 -11.75
N ASP A 193 4.87 -0.86 -11.86
CA ASP A 193 4.25 -1.20 -13.14
C ASP A 193 3.16 -0.19 -13.53
N LEU A 194 2.52 0.43 -12.53
CA LEU A 194 1.49 1.47 -12.70
C LEU A 194 1.80 2.70 -11.83
N LEU A 195 1.43 3.88 -12.32
CA LEU A 195 1.57 5.15 -11.60
C LEU A 195 0.18 5.67 -11.23
N CYS A 196 -0.08 5.83 -9.94
CA CYS A 196 -1.32 6.44 -9.46
C CYS A 196 -1.17 7.96 -9.46
N LEU A 197 -2.08 8.64 -10.18
CA LEU A 197 -2.16 10.11 -10.22
C LEU A 197 -0.80 10.79 -10.48
N PRO A 198 -0.05 10.40 -11.54
CA PRO A 198 1.18 11.09 -11.90
C PRO A 198 0.89 12.56 -12.22
N GLU A 199 1.89 13.42 -11.99
CA GLU A 199 1.81 14.81 -12.45
C GLU A 199 1.43 14.85 -13.94
N GLN A 200 0.50 15.73 -14.27
CA GLN A 200 0.10 15.90 -15.67
C GLN A 200 1.28 16.46 -16.47
N PRO A 201 1.56 15.93 -17.67
CA PRO A 201 2.48 16.58 -18.59
C PRO A 201 1.98 18.02 -18.84
N ARG A 202 2.88 19.01 -18.80
CA ARG A 202 2.56 20.44 -19.05
C ARG A 202 1.79 20.72 -20.35
N THR A 203 1.67 19.74 -21.25
CA THR A 203 1.01 19.84 -22.55
C THR A 203 -0.41 19.27 -22.59
N TRP A 204 -0.93 18.65 -21.52
CA TRP A 204 -2.30 18.15 -21.52
C TRP A 204 -3.28 19.26 -21.16
N ARG A 205 -4.04 19.73 -22.15
CA ARG A 205 -5.24 20.55 -21.95
C ARG A 205 -6.45 19.65 -22.18
N PRO A 206 -7.33 19.42 -21.18
CA PRO A 206 -8.63 18.85 -21.47
C PRO A 206 -9.38 19.85 -22.37
N TYR A 207 -9.91 19.35 -23.48
CA TYR A 207 -10.78 20.09 -24.39
C TYR A 207 -12.01 20.65 -23.65
#